data_AF-A0A813KB53-F1
#
_entry.id   AF-A0A813KB53-F1
#
_cell.length_a   1.000
_cell.length_b   1.000
_cell.length_c   1.000
_cell.angle_alpha   90.00
_cell.angle_beta   90.00
_cell.angle_gamma   90.00
#
_symmetry.space_group_name_H-M   'P 1'
#
loop_
_entity.id
_entity.type
_entity.pdbx_description
1 polymer ?
#
loop_
_entity_poly.entity_id
_entity_poly.type
_entity_poly.pdbx_seq_one_letter_code
_entity_poly.pdbx_strand_id
1 'polypeptide(L)'
;QSCRRCARQVLRRPLLMAATGLFAACISRCLHAVFLGPWPAATSGSSEGSLRGRKTTQLSDVAAAAPLGSSAATFATAQSLALLALTAATATAGVLGKRWSPGKREGVRAGRTSLQASWEPGRFAKTVAFFKGNPWKLLLPGFLQDGDAKVPAPAAARGAASSATQAVIIDWGASDKLPIAEAWGPLDDVVMGGVSSSSLSVRGEGERRRLTFTGRTSRANNGGFCSFRSRLFNPPLNLKDFSGLVFTARCKDGLRYKIQLRDNNEWDSLGWAAAFDLAPGEEVEVRIPFGTLTPNFRSQIQKDAPPFRPDSISSIQLVLSAFEFEKRLNPRFKEGDFQLELGPISAYRE
;
A
#
# COMPACT_ATOMS: atom_id res chain seq x y z
N GLN A 1 17.01 17.68 8.80
CA GLN A 1 17.11 19.15 8.60
C GLN A 1 16.59 19.62 7.23
N SER A 2 16.77 18.86 6.15
CA SER A 2 16.28 19.20 4.79
C SER A 2 14.74 19.35 4.70
N CYS A 3 13.95 18.43 5.27
CA CYS A 3 12.47 18.53 5.27
C CYS A 3 11.92 19.77 5.99
N ARG A 4 12.54 20.20 7.11
CA ARG A 4 12.11 21.40 7.84
C ARG A 4 12.36 22.69 7.05
N ARG A 5 13.43 22.74 6.24
CA ARG A 5 13.68 23.87 5.32
C ARG A 5 12.69 23.87 4.15
N CYS A 6 12.37 22.69 3.62
CA CYS A 6 11.43 22.53 2.51
C CYS A 6 9.98 22.92 2.92
N ALA A 7 9.51 22.46 4.09
CA ALA A 7 8.23 22.86 4.66
C ALA A 7 8.12 24.39 4.88
N ARG A 8 9.21 25.04 5.33
CA ARG A 8 9.25 26.51 5.47
C ARG A 8 9.22 27.25 4.13
N GLN A 9 9.77 26.68 3.06
CA GLN A 9 9.72 27.28 1.71
C GLN A 9 8.32 27.16 1.08
N VAL A 10 7.68 26.00 1.24
CA VAL A 10 6.29 25.77 0.82
C VAL A 10 5.34 26.77 1.48
N LEU A 11 5.50 27.01 2.79
CA LEU A 11 4.69 27.98 3.54
C LEU A 11 4.92 29.44 3.13
N ARG A 12 6.09 29.78 2.58
CA ARG A 12 6.43 31.16 2.20
C ARG A 12 6.00 31.51 0.77
N ARG A 13 5.97 30.54 -0.16
CA ARG A 13 5.68 30.78 -1.59
C ARG A 13 4.94 29.60 -2.25
N PRO A 14 3.67 29.35 -1.87
CA PRO A 14 2.94 28.16 -2.33
C PRO A 14 2.69 28.14 -3.85
N LEU A 15 2.33 29.28 -4.45
CA LEU A 15 2.04 29.39 -5.89
C LEU A 15 3.29 29.19 -6.77
N LEU A 16 4.45 29.68 -6.33
CA LEU A 16 5.71 29.55 -7.07
C LEU A 16 6.22 28.09 -7.06
N MET A 17 5.99 27.36 -5.97
CA MET A 17 6.39 25.94 -5.85
C MET A 17 5.46 24.98 -6.62
N ALA A 18 4.19 25.35 -6.78
CA ALA A 18 3.25 24.62 -7.62
C ALA A 18 3.58 24.77 -9.11
N ALA A 19 3.91 25.98 -9.56
CA ALA A 19 4.24 26.28 -10.96
C ALA A 19 5.55 25.64 -11.46
N THR A 20 6.46 25.28 -10.55
CA THR A 20 7.81 24.78 -10.87
C THR A 20 7.99 23.27 -10.66
N GLY A 21 6.95 22.55 -10.22
CA GLY A 21 7.04 21.12 -9.90
C GLY A 21 7.88 20.78 -8.65
N LEU A 22 8.47 21.78 -8.00
CA LEU A 22 9.30 21.63 -6.80
C LEU A 22 8.52 21.09 -5.59
N PHE A 23 7.20 21.31 -5.56
CA PHE A 23 6.32 20.76 -4.54
C PHE A 23 6.28 19.22 -4.55
N ALA A 24 6.19 18.60 -5.73
CA ALA A 24 6.20 17.14 -5.88
C ALA A 24 7.57 16.53 -5.51
N ALA A 25 8.67 17.19 -5.90
CA ALA A 25 10.02 16.76 -5.54
C ALA A 25 10.30 16.87 -4.03
N CYS A 26 9.75 17.89 -3.37
CA CYS A 26 9.85 18.10 -1.92
C CYS A 26 9.10 17.01 -1.15
N ILE A 27 7.89 16.66 -1.58
CA ILE A 27 7.09 15.55 -1.03
C ILE A 27 7.82 14.22 -1.23
N SER A 28 8.33 13.95 -2.44
CA SER A 28 9.09 12.73 -2.75
C SER A 28 10.34 12.53 -1.84
N ARG A 29 11.08 13.62 -1.53
CA ARG A 29 12.24 13.55 -0.62
C ARG A 29 11.86 13.33 0.85
N CYS A 30 10.74 13.91 1.31
CA CYS A 30 10.27 13.66 2.66
C CYS A 30 9.64 12.27 2.81
N LEU A 31 9.00 11.75 1.76
CA LEU A 31 8.56 10.35 1.67
C LEU A 31 9.75 9.38 1.79
N HIS A 32 10.86 9.66 1.08
CA HIS A 32 12.08 8.86 1.20
C HIS A 32 12.59 8.73 2.65
N ALA A 33 12.62 9.81 3.41
CA ALA A 33 13.17 9.83 4.78
C ALA A 33 12.24 9.18 5.84
N VAL A 34 10.92 9.19 5.61
CA VAL A 34 9.93 8.61 6.54
C VAL A 34 9.76 7.11 6.29
N PHE A 35 9.89 6.66 5.04
CA PHE A 35 9.63 5.27 4.68
C PHE A 35 10.88 4.39 4.56
N LEU A 36 12.05 4.98 4.32
CA LEU A 36 13.32 4.28 4.21
C LEU A 36 14.30 4.94 5.20
N GLY A 37 14.47 4.33 6.37
CA GLY A 37 15.63 4.63 7.22
C GLY A 37 16.93 4.55 6.42
N PRO A 38 18.03 5.14 6.91
CA PRO A 38 19.25 5.32 6.13
C PRO A 38 19.73 4.00 5.52
N TRP A 39 19.93 4.02 4.21
CA TRP A 39 20.59 2.95 3.47
C TRP A 39 22.02 2.80 4.02
N PRO A 40 22.53 1.58 4.32
CA PRO A 40 23.93 1.43 4.70
C PRO A 40 24.79 1.85 3.50
N ALA A 41 25.52 2.96 3.66
CA ALA A 41 26.60 3.30 2.76
C ALA A 41 27.60 2.15 2.77
N ALA A 42 28.02 1.71 1.57
CA ALA A 42 29.12 0.79 1.43
C ALA A 42 30.33 1.34 2.20
N THR A 43 30.79 0.60 3.21
CA THR A 43 31.98 0.94 3.97
C THR A 43 33.21 0.69 3.10
N SER A 44 33.70 1.74 2.45
CA SER A 44 35.11 1.80 2.04
C SER A 44 35.93 2.14 3.28
N GLY A 45 36.76 1.19 3.71
CA GLY A 45 37.68 1.40 4.82
C GLY A 45 38.77 2.40 4.46
N SER A 46 39.03 3.34 5.37
CA SER A 46 40.36 3.92 5.56
C SER A 46 40.50 4.33 7.03
N SER A 47 41.66 4.00 7.56
CA SER A 47 42.16 4.08 8.93
C SER A 47 42.37 5.50 9.48
N GLU A 48 42.76 5.54 10.77
CA GLU A 48 43.20 6.67 11.62
C GLU A 48 42.06 7.35 12.41
N GLY A 49 42.09 7.57 13.72
CA GLY A 49 43.10 7.41 14.77
C GLY A 49 42.75 8.38 15.93
N SER A 50 42.98 7.95 17.18
CA SER A 50 43.18 8.79 18.40
C SER A 50 41.98 9.33 19.22
N LEU A 51 41.68 8.61 20.31
CA LEU A 51 41.75 8.97 21.75
C LEU A 51 41.22 10.31 22.34
N ARG A 52 40.63 10.14 23.55
CA ARG A 52 40.21 11.07 24.64
C ARG A 52 38.75 11.56 24.54
N GLY A 53 37.89 11.54 25.55
CA GLY A 53 38.03 11.31 26.99
C GLY A 53 37.28 12.42 27.76
N ARG A 54 36.40 12.02 28.71
CA ARG A 54 35.76 12.80 29.80
C ARG A 54 34.53 13.67 29.48
N LYS A 55 33.37 13.30 30.06
CA LYS A 55 32.89 13.60 31.43
C LYS A 55 31.38 13.92 31.45
N THR A 56 30.72 13.18 32.32
CA THR A 56 29.39 13.35 32.93
C THR A 56 29.17 14.73 33.55
N THR A 57 27.96 15.28 33.38
CA THR A 57 27.25 15.97 34.47
C THR A 57 25.73 15.89 34.26
N GLN A 58 25.03 15.31 35.22
CA GLN A 58 23.59 15.47 35.45
C GLN A 58 23.32 16.87 36.02
N LEU A 59 22.14 17.41 35.75
CA LEU A 59 21.46 18.35 36.62
C LEU A 59 19.95 18.28 36.38
N SER A 60 19.24 17.85 37.42
CA SER A 60 17.82 17.99 37.66
C SER A 60 17.50 19.44 38.07
N ASP A 61 16.35 19.98 37.64
CA ASP A 61 15.27 20.40 38.54
C ASP A 61 14.20 21.28 37.86
N VAL A 62 13.06 21.28 38.53
CA VAL A 62 11.69 21.64 38.19
C VAL A 62 11.44 23.15 38.15
N ALA A 63 10.54 23.62 37.27
CA ALA A 63 9.64 24.75 37.56
C ALA A 63 8.43 24.79 36.61
N ALA A 64 7.24 24.85 37.21
CA ALA A 64 5.95 25.05 36.55
C ALA A 64 5.61 26.55 36.43
N ALA A 65 4.91 26.93 35.36
CA ALA A 65 4.07 28.14 35.29
C ALA A 65 2.99 27.98 34.21
N ALA A 66 1.74 28.32 34.56
CA ALA A 66 0.53 28.28 33.72
C ALA A 66 0.24 29.67 33.07
N PRO A 67 -0.95 29.93 32.48
CA PRO A 67 -1.24 29.84 31.06
C PRO A 67 -1.49 31.23 30.39
N LEU A 68 -1.38 31.33 29.06
CA LEU A 68 -1.79 32.51 28.28
C LEU A 68 -2.76 32.15 27.17
N GLY A 69 -3.79 32.99 27.04
CA GLY A 69 -5.04 32.76 26.33
C GLY A 69 -4.99 32.82 24.80
N SER A 70 -5.99 32.14 24.22
CA SER A 70 -6.91 32.64 23.18
C SER A 70 -6.32 33.40 21.98
N SER A 71 -5.88 32.67 20.94
CA SER A 71 -5.81 33.18 19.55
C SER A 71 -5.83 32.09 18.45
N ALA A 72 -5.99 30.80 18.79
CA ALA A 72 -5.85 29.70 17.82
C ALA A 72 -7.12 29.39 17.01
N ALA A 73 -8.30 29.83 17.46
CA ALA A 73 -9.58 29.42 16.85
C ALA A 73 -9.91 30.15 15.53
N THR A 74 -9.34 31.33 15.29
CA THR A 74 -9.63 32.14 14.09
C THR A 74 -8.72 31.81 12.90
N PHE A 75 -7.64 31.04 13.10
CA PHE A 75 -6.71 30.64 12.02
C PHE A 75 -7.11 29.36 11.28
N ALA A 76 -8.02 28.56 11.84
CA ALA A 76 -8.40 27.26 11.26
C ALA A 76 -9.48 27.37 10.16
N THR A 77 -10.29 28.43 10.15
CA THR A 77 -11.38 28.59 9.17
C THR A 77 -10.90 29.13 7.82
N ALA A 78 -9.78 29.87 7.78
CA ALA A 78 -9.22 30.40 6.52
C ALA A 78 -8.45 29.33 5.70
N GLN A 79 -7.92 28.28 6.33
CA GLN A 79 -7.19 27.20 5.64
C GLN A 79 -8.13 26.25 4.87
N SER A 80 -9.39 26.11 5.28
CA SER A 80 -10.34 25.18 4.67
C SER A 80 -10.96 25.69 3.35
N LEU A 81 -11.06 27.01 3.17
CA LEU A 81 -11.61 27.61 1.93
C LEU A 81 -10.60 27.67 0.78
N ALA A 82 -9.29 27.76 1.07
CA ALA A 82 -8.25 27.80 0.05
C ALA A 82 -8.02 26.45 -0.64
N LEU A 83 -8.32 25.33 0.03
CA LEU A 83 -8.16 23.98 -0.53
C LEU A 83 -9.33 23.57 -1.45
N LEU A 84 -10.54 24.11 -1.21
CA LEU A 84 -11.70 23.93 -2.08
C LEU A 84 -11.65 24.78 -3.36
N ALA A 85 -10.94 25.92 -3.35
CA ALA A 85 -10.77 26.74 -4.55
C ALA A 85 -9.79 26.13 -5.57
N LEU A 86 -8.85 25.27 -5.14
CA LEU A 86 -7.85 24.67 -6.02
C LEU A 86 -8.38 23.46 -6.82
N THR A 87 -9.45 22.80 -6.36
CA THR A 87 -10.09 21.70 -7.10
C THR A 87 -10.98 22.18 -8.26
N ALA A 88 -11.44 23.43 -8.24
CA ALA A 88 -12.25 24.01 -9.31
C ALA A 88 -11.41 24.57 -10.49
N ALA A 89 -10.17 25.02 -10.25
CA ALA A 89 -9.36 25.71 -11.26
C ALA A 89 -8.61 24.79 -12.24
N THR A 90 -8.48 23.49 -11.95
CA THR A 90 -7.84 22.52 -12.87
C THR A 90 -8.80 21.89 -13.87
N ALA A 91 -10.10 22.22 -13.82
CA ALA A 91 -11.12 21.65 -14.71
C ALA A 91 -11.47 22.55 -15.93
N THR A 92 -10.92 23.76 -16.06
CA THR A 92 -11.27 24.70 -17.15
C THR A 92 -10.13 25.13 -18.06
N ALA A 93 -8.89 24.71 -17.83
CA ALA A 93 -7.74 25.03 -18.71
C ALA A 93 -7.53 24.01 -19.85
N GLY A 94 -8.63 23.48 -20.40
CA GLY A 94 -8.62 22.43 -21.42
C GLY A 94 -9.28 22.82 -22.75
N VAL A 95 -9.52 24.11 -23.03
CA VAL A 95 -10.01 24.55 -24.34
C VAL A 95 -9.50 25.96 -24.59
N LEU A 96 -8.44 26.11 -25.42
CA LEU A 96 -8.17 27.25 -26.32
C LEU A 96 -6.68 27.23 -26.73
N GLY A 97 -6.42 27.00 -28.02
CA GLY A 97 -5.07 27.19 -28.57
C GLY A 97 -4.67 26.28 -29.74
N LYS A 98 -5.55 26.03 -30.72
CA LYS A 98 -5.07 25.59 -32.04
C LYS A 98 -4.72 26.83 -32.86
N ARG A 99 -3.42 27.09 -33.06
CA ARG A 99 -2.95 27.99 -34.11
C ARG A 99 -1.96 27.24 -34.98
N TRP A 100 -2.37 27.01 -36.22
CA TRP A 100 -1.65 26.28 -37.26
C TRP A 100 -0.64 27.21 -37.94
N SER A 101 0.57 26.71 -38.21
CA SER A 101 1.49 27.29 -39.19
C SER A 101 2.41 26.19 -39.74
N PRO A 102 2.63 26.09 -41.06
CA PRO A 102 3.34 24.96 -41.67
C PRO A 102 4.83 25.25 -41.90
N GLY A 103 5.64 24.19 -41.83
CA GLY A 103 6.88 24.06 -42.61
C GLY A 103 8.21 24.14 -41.86
N LYS A 104 8.82 22.98 -41.58
CA LYS A 104 10.21 22.65 -41.96
C LYS A 104 10.53 21.17 -41.72
N ARG A 105 11.23 20.58 -42.69
CA ARG A 105 11.58 19.16 -42.78
C ARG A 105 12.74 18.77 -41.85
N GLU A 106 12.61 17.54 -41.35
CA GLU A 106 13.60 16.49 -41.09
C GLU A 106 14.91 16.80 -40.36
N GLY A 107 15.03 16.14 -39.20
CA GLY A 107 16.27 15.73 -38.58
C GLY A 107 15.96 14.60 -37.60
N VAL A 108 15.91 13.35 -38.07
CA VAL A 108 15.72 12.17 -37.22
C VAL A 108 16.99 11.97 -36.41
N ARG A 109 16.99 12.52 -35.18
CA ARG A 109 17.94 12.14 -34.14
C ARG A 109 17.19 11.19 -33.21
N ALA A 110 17.54 9.90 -33.27
CA ALA A 110 17.04 8.87 -32.38
C ALA A 110 17.51 9.17 -30.94
N GLY A 111 16.77 10.04 -30.25
CA GLY A 111 16.91 10.25 -28.82
C GLY A 111 16.20 9.12 -28.10
N ARG A 112 16.94 8.29 -27.37
CA ARG A 112 16.40 7.50 -26.25
C ARG A 112 15.86 8.47 -25.21
N THR A 113 14.63 8.93 -25.36
CA THR A 113 13.85 9.49 -24.27
C THR A 113 13.16 8.32 -23.57
N SER A 114 13.85 7.69 -22.61
CA SER A 114 13.12 7.05 -21.53
C SER A 114 12.44 8.18 -20.75
N LEU A 115 11.23 8.55 -21.16
CA LEU A 115 10.32 9.28 -20.29
C LEU A 115 10.23 8.43 -19.02
N GLN A 116 10.88 8.89 -17.94
CA GLN A 116 10.65 8.29 -16.62
C GLN A 116 9.14 8.28 -16.43
N ALA A 117 8.57 7.10 -16.21
CA ALA A 117 7.16 6.97 -15.93
C ALA A 117 6.82 7.92 -14.77
N SER A 118 5.94 8.89 -15.05
CA SER A 118 5.57 9.91 -14.10
C SER A 118 4.59 9.34 -13.08
N TRP A 119 4.80 9.62 -11.81
CA TRP A 119 3.86 9.29 -10.74
C TRP A 119 2.49 9.93 -11.00
N GLU A 120 1.40 9.21 -10.73
CA GLU A 120 0.02 9.66 -10.96
C GLU A 120 -0.73 9.95 -9.64
N PRO A 121 -0.83 11.22 -9.20
CA PRO A 121 -1.47 11.57 -7.92
C PRO A 121 -2.95 11.15 -7.83
N GLY A 122 -3.66 11.12 -8.97
CA GLY A 122 -5.07 10.71 -9.02
C GLY A 122 -5.29 9.25 -8.62
N ARG A 123 -4.35 8.35 -8.94
CA ARG A 123 -4.42 6.95 -8.54
C ARG A 123 -4.20 6.77 -7.04
N PHE A 124 -3.25 7.54 -6.48
CA PHE A 124 -3.08 7.62 -5.03
C PHE A 124 -4.37 8.05 -4.33
N ALA A 125 -4.99 9.15 -4.80
CA ALA A 125 -6.25 9.65 -4.24
C ALA A 125 -7.37 8.60 -4.30
N LYS A 126 -7.47 7.83 -5.40
CA LYS A 126 -8.44 6.72 -5.52
C LYS A 126 -8.21 5.62 -4.48
N THR A 127 -6.96 5.21 -4.25
CA THR A 127 -6.64 4.21 -3.21
C THR A 127 -7.03 4.73 -1.82
N VAL A 128 -6.68 5.98 -1.49
CA VAL A 128 -7.05 6.61 -0.21
C VAL A 128 -8.56 6.66 -0.03
N ALA A 129 -9.29 7.13 -1.04
CA ALA A 129 -10.74 7.23 -1.00
C ALA A 129 -11.42 5.87 -0.85
N PHE A 130 -10.96 4.85 -1.60
CA PHE A 130 -11.54 3.51 -1.58
C PHE A 130 -11.53 2.89 -0.18
N PHE A 131 -10.42 3.08 0.54
CA PHE A 131 -10.22 2.45 1.83
C PHE A 131 -10.62 3.32 3.02
N LYS A 132 -10.93 4.60 2.79
CA LYS A 132 -11.04 5.64 3.84
C LYS A 132 -9.81 5.73 4.75
N GLY A 133 -8.73 5.02 4.38
CA GLY A 133 -7.46 4.99 5.08
C GLY A 133 -6.60 6.10 4.52
N ASN A 134 -6.36 7.15 5.29
CA ASN A 134 -5.32 8.11 4.96
C ASN A 134 -3.95 7.45 5.25
N PRO A 135 -3.04 7.25 4.28
CA PRO A 135 -1.68 6.80 4.57
C PRO A 135 -0.92 7.81 5.44
N TRP A 136 -1.44 9.04 5.57
CA TRP A 136 -1.01 10.06 6.53
C TRP A 136 -1.79 10.02 7.86
N LYS A 137 -2.55 8.97 8.17
CA LYS A 137 -3.23 8.81 9.48
C LYS A 137 -2.27 9.02 10.65
N LEU A 138 -1.01 8.60 10.50
CA LEU A 138 0.08 8.81 11.47
C LEU A 138 0.49 10.29 11.68
N LEU A 139 0.13 11.19 10.77
CA LEU A 139 0.40 12.63 10.88
C LEU A 139 -0.83 13.45 11.31
N LEU A 140 -2.02 12.85 11.36
CA LEU A 140 -3.25 13.52 11.78
C LEU A 140 -3.55 13.26 13.27
N PRO A 141 -3.97 14.28 14.03
CA PRO A 141 -4.51 14.08 15.38
C PRO A 141 -5.67 13.07 15.36
N GLY A 142 -5.71 12.17 16.36
CA GLY A 142 -6.63 11.02 16.40
C GLY A 142 -8.12 11.35 16.22
N PHE A 143 -8.57 12.55 16.61
CA PHE A 143 -9.96 12.99 16.47
C PHE A 143 -10.37 13.38 15.04
N LEU A 144 -9.42 13.47 14.10
CA LEU A 144 -9.66 13.72 12.66
C LEU A 144 -9.50 12.45 11.82
N GLN A 145 -9.28 11.30 12.46
CA GLN A 145 -9.14 10.03 11.76
C GLN A 145 -10.53 9.41 11.58
N ASP A 146 -11.09 9.48 10.38
CA ASP A 146 -12.28 8.71 10.03
C ASP A 146 -12.02 7.21 10.17
N GLY A 147 -13.05 6.47 10.57
CA GLY A 147 -13.01 5.01 10.64
C GLY A 147 -12.69 4.38 9.28
N ASP A 148 -11.86 3.34 9.28
CA ASP A 148 -11.51 2.60 8.07
C ASP A 148 -12.75 2.00 7.39
N ALA A 149 -12.71 1.91 6.05
CA ALA A 149 -13.83 1.38 5.29
C ALA A 149 -14.08 -0.08 5.65
N LYS A 150 -15.32 -0.36 6.07
CA LYS A 150 -15.79 -1.70 6.42
C LYS A 150 -16.66 -2.29 5.32
N VAL A 151 -16.69 -3.61 5.25
CA VAL A 151 -17.57 -4.40 4.40
C VAL A 151 -18.18 -5.52 5.25
N PRO A 152 -19.44 -5.95 5.02
CA PRO A 152 -19.98 -7.11 5.70
C PRO A 152 -19.05 -8.33 5.55
N ALA A 153 -18.96 -9.14 6.59
CA ALA A 153 -18.31 -10.44 6.49
C ALA A 153 -18.94 -11.25 5.34
N PRO A 154 -18.15 -11.86 4.44
CA PRO A 154 -18.64 -12.68 3.35
C PRO A 154 -19.69 -13.71 3.80
N ALA A 155 -20.81 -13.84 3.08
CA ALA A 155 -21.83 -14.86 3.37
C ALA A 155 -21.25 -16.27 3.39
N ALA A 156 -20.31 -16.56 2.50
CA ALA A 156 -19.66 -17.87 2.43
C ALA A 156 -19.05 -18.25 3.80
N ALA A 157 -18.43 -17.29 4.50
CA ALA A 157 -17.85 -17.51 5.82
C ALA A 157 -18.89 -17.76 6.93
N ARG A 158 -20.16 -17.36 6.76
CA ARG A 158 -21.22 -17.60 7.76
C ARG A 158 -21.61 -19.08 7.87
N GLY A 159 -21.36 -19.88 6.82
CA GLY A 159 -21.62 -21.32 6.80
C GLY A 159 -20.47 -22.20 7.31
N ALA A 160 -19.34 -21.59 7.70
CA ALA A 160 -18.12 -22.31 8.11
C ALA A 160 -18.26 -23.11 9.42
N ALA A 161 -19.41 -23.00 10.12
CA ALA A 161 -19.74 -23.79 11.30
C ALA A 161 -20.17 -25.26 11.00
N SER A 162 -20.22 -25.65 9.73
CA SER A 162 -20.57 -27.01 9.28
C SER A 162 -19.51 -28.06 9.66
N SER A 163 -19.91 -29.33 9.82
CA SER A 163 -19.04 -30.52 10.00
C SER A 163 -18.06 -30.77 8.84
N ALA A 164 -18.16 -30.03 7.73
CA ALA A 164 -17.27 -30.14 6.59
C ALA A 164 -15.78 -29.90 6.94
N THR A 165 -14.88 -30.71 6.35
CA THR A 165 -13.41 -30.57 6.45
C THR A 165 -12.90 -29.24 5.86
N GLN A 166 -13.70 -28.65 4.96
CA GLN A 166 -13.38 -27.41 4.26
C GLN A 166 -14.63 -26.53 4.13
N ALA A 167 -14.48 -25.23 4.28
CA ALA A 167 -15.54 -24.25 4.12
C ALA A 167 -15.07 -23.07 3.26
N VAL A 168 -15.83 -22.72 2.22
CA VAL A 168 -15.55 -21.53 1.41
C VAL A 168 -15.76 -20.29 2.26
N ILE A 169 -14.76 -19.41 2.33
CA ILE A 169 -14.82 -18.15 3.09
C ILE A 169 -14.84 -16.92 2.19
N ILE A 170 -14.29 -17.02 0.98
CA ILE A 170 -14.31 -15.97 -0.04
C ILE A 170 -14.68 -16.61 -1.37
N ASP A 171 -15.81 -16.23 -1.93
CA ASP A 171 -16.36 -16.76 -3.19
C ASP A 171 -16.41 -15.70 -4.31
N TRP A 172 -15.67 -14.61 -4.13
CA TRP A 172 -15.63 -13.49 -5.09
C TRP A 172 -17.01 -12.89 -5.37
N GLY A 173 -17.81 -12.72 -4.31
CA GLY A 173 -19.10 -12.04 -4.33
C GLY A 173 -20.23 -12.89 -4.91
N ALA A 174 -20.07 -14.22 -5.00
CA ALA A 174 -21.10 -15.10 -5.52
C ALA A 174 -22.33 -15.16 -4.60
N SER A 175 -22.11 -15.38 -3.29
CA SER A 175 -23.17 -15.52 -2.29
C SER A 175 -23.78 -14.18 -1.89
N ASP A 176 -22.95 -13.15 -1.74
CA ASP A 176 -23.39 -11.82 -1.29
C ASP A 176 -23.91 -10.92 -2.42
N LYS A 177 -23.65 -11.28 -3.68
CA LYS A 177 -23.86 -10.43 -4.88
C LYS A 177 -23.19 -9.06 -4.78
N LEU A 178 -22.21 -8.91 -3.89
CA LEU A 178 -21.48 -7.68 -3.65
C LEU A 178 -20.48 -7.45 -4.79
N PRO A 179 -20.47 -6.27 -5.44
CA PRO A 179 -19.48 -5.97 -6.46
C PRO A 179 -18.06 -6.05 -5.89
N ILE A 180 -17.15 -6.68 -6.63
CA ILE A 180 -15.74 -6.83 -6.20
C ILE A 180 -15.10 -5.48 -5.90
N ALA A 181 -15.40 -4.47 -6.70
CA ALA A 181 -14.90 -3.11 -6.54
C ALA A 181 -15.43 -2.38 -5.29
N GLU A 182 -16.37 -2.96 -4.53
CA GLU A 182 -16.82 -2.43 -3.24
C GLU A 182 -16.13 -3.11 -2.05
N ALA A 183 -15.74 -4.37 -2.20
CA ALA A 183 -15.10 -5.15 -1.15
C ALA A 183 -13.57 -5.18 -1.27
N TRP A 184 -13.02 -5.08 -2.49
CA TRP A 184 -11.61 -5.26 -2.79
C TRP A 184 -11.08 -4.11 -3.64
N GLY A 185 -9.85 -3.68 -3.33
CA GLY A 185 -9.23 -2.56 -4.04
C GLY A 185 -7.73 -2.76 -4.26
N PRO A 186 -7.18 -2.20 -5.35
CA PRO A 186 -5.74 -2.12 -5.56
C PRO A 186 -5.04 -1.33 -4.45
N LEU A 187 -3.93 -1.87 -3.99
CA LEU A 187 -2.99 -1.27 -3.05
C LEU A 187 -1.58 -1.44 -3.65
N ASP A 188 -1.30 -0.70 -4.71
CA ASP A 188 -0.03 -0.77 -5.45
C ASP A 188 1.02 0.17 -4.87
N ASP A 189 2.24 0.11 -5.42
CA ASP A 189 3.39 0.95 -5.04
C ASP A 189 3.21 2.47 -5.27
N VAL A 190 2.13 2.91 -5.88
CA VAL A 190 1.77 4.33 -6.03
C VAL A 190 1.69 5.05 -4.68
N VAL A 191 1.37 4.33 -3.59
CA VAL A 191 1.37 4.85 -2.21
C VAL A 191 2.77 5.26 -1.73
N MET A 192 3.80 4.75 -2.39
CA MET A 192 5.22 5.01 -2.14
C MET A 192 5.87 5.90 -3.22
N GLY A 193 5.10 6.35 -4.23
CA GLY A 193 5.64 7.08 -5.39
C GLY A 193 5.94 6.20 -6.61
N GLY A 194 5.70 4.89 -6.52
CA GLY A 194 5.86 3.93 -7.61
C GLY A 194 4.85 4.12 -8.73
N VAL A 195 5.06 3.38 -9.83
CA VAL A 195 4.27 3.49 -11.06
C VAL A 195 3.64 2.16 -11.48
N SER A 196 3.81 1.09 -10.67
CA SER A 196 3.13 -0.18 -10.93
C SER A 196 1.63 0.02 -10.84
N SER A 197 0.84 -0.72 -11.61
CA SER A 197 -0.61 -0.62 -11.63
C SER A 197 -1.26 -1.99 -11.68
N SER A 198 -2.42 -2.14 -11.05
CA SER A 198 -3.19 -3.36 -11.11
C SER A 198 -4.69 -3.16 -11.15
N SER A 199 -5.39 -4.21 -11.55
CA SER A 199 -6.84 -4.28 -11.65
C SER A 199 -7.35 -5.65 -11.26
N LEU A 200 -8.62 -5.69 -10.86
CA LEU A 200 -9.34 -6.89 -10.50
C LEU A 200 -10.54 -7.07 -11.40
N SER A 201 -10.79 -8.32 -11.80
CA SER A 201 -12.04 -8.70 -12.42
C SER A 201 -12.42 -10.11 -11.99
N VAL A 202 -13.68 -10.47 -12.11
CA VAL A 202 -14.15 -11.84 -11.85
C VAL A 202 -14.72 -12.42 -13.14
N ARG A 203 -14.50 -13.72 -13.32
CA ARG A 203 -14.99 -14.52 -14.44
C ARG A 203 -15.54 -15.84 -13.92
N GLY A 204 -16.44 -16.43 -14.70
CA GLY A 204 -17.08 -17.71 -14.38
C GLY A 204 -18.17 -17.61 -13.29
N GLU A 205 -18.79 -18.76 -13.05
CA GLU A 205 -19.92 -18.92 -12.13
C GLU A 205 -19.75 -20.20 -11.30
N GLY A 206 -20.42 -20.28 -10.15
CA GLY A 206 -20.32 -21.41 -9.23
C GLY A 206 -18.88 -21.74 -8.85
N GLU A 207 -18.52 -23.02 -8.88
CA GLU A 207 -17.18 -23.53 -8.54
C GLU A 207 -16.08 -23.10 -9.53
N ARG A 208 -16.46 -22.68 -10.74
CA ARG A 208 -15.55 -22.16 -11.77
C ARG A 208 -15.33 -20.66 -11.65
N ARG A 209 -15.96 -20.00 -10.68
CA ARG A 209 -15.76 -18.58 -10.43
C ARG A 209 -14.32 -18.33 -10.02
N ARG A 210 -13.67 -17.37 -10.67
CA ARG A 210 -12.27 -17.01 -10.46
C ARG A 210 -12.12 -15.50 -10.38
N LEU A 211 -11.26 -15.03 -9.48
CA LEU A 211 -10.74 -13.66 -9.50
C LEU A 211 -9.52 -13.62 -10.42
N THR A 212 -9.52 -12.70 -11.37
CA THR A 212 -8.38 -12.37 -12.22
C THR A 212 -7.73 -11.09 -11.72
N PHE A 213 -6.49 -11.19 -11.28
CA PHE A 213 -5.62 -10.10 -10.87
C PHE A 213 -4.58 -9.85 -11.96
N THR A 214 -4.66 -8.68 -12.60
CA THR A 214 -3.79 -8.30 -13.71
C THR A 214 -3.15 -6.96 -13.45
N GLY A 215 -2.01 -6.69 -14.07
CA GLY A 215 -1.37 -5.40 -13.94
C GLY A 215 -0.01 -5.37 -14.59
N ARG A 216 0.72 -4.29 -14.32
CA ARG A 216 2.10 -4.09 -14.74
C ARG A 216 2.95 -3.66 -13.57
N THR A 217 4.01 -4.39 -13.28
CA THR A 217 4.98 -4.05 -12.25
C THR A 217 6.14 -3.23 -12.82
N SER A 218 6.66 -2.29 -12.02
CA SER A 218 7.87 -1.53 -12.32
C SER A 218 8.62 -1.19 -11.04
N ARG A 219 9.95 -1.33 -11.07
CA ARG A 219 10.88 -0.93 -10.00
C ARG A 219 11.25 0.56 -10.05
N ALA A 220 10.71 1.31 -11.01
CA ALA A 220 10.90 2.76 -11.06
C ALA A 220 10.35 3.41 -9.77
N ASN A 221 10.98 4.52 -9.35
CA ASN A 221 10.61 5.28 -8.15
C ASN A 221 10.55 4.44 -6.86
N ASN A 222 11.49 3.51 -6.69
CA ASN A 222 11.56 2.58 -5.56
C ASN A 222 10.29 1.72 -5.42
N GLY A 223 9.56 1.54 -6.51
CA GLY A 223 8.39 0.68 -6.60
C GLY A 223 8.76 -0.79 -6.71
N GLY A 224 7.88 -1.54 -7.34
CA GLY A 224 8.04 -2.95 -7.63
C GLY A 224 7.04 -3.81 -6.87
N PHE A 225 5.84 -3.30 -6.59
CA PHE A 225 4.76 -4.16 -6.10
C PHE A 225 3.39 -3.76 -6.63
N CYS A 226 2.60 -4.79 -6.92
CA CYS A 226 1.16 -4.69 -7.11
C CYS A 226 0.49 -5.55 -6.05
N SER A 227 -0.59 -5.06 -5.46
CA SER A 227 -1.34 -5.85 -4.49
C SER A 227 -2.80 -5.45 -4.52
N PHE A 228 -3.66 -6.31 -3.99
CA PHE A 228 -5.03 -5.94 -3.70
C PHE A 228 -5.44 -6.43 -2.33
N ARG A 229 -6.31 -5.66 -1.68
CA ARG A 229 -6.72 -5.90 -0.30
C ARG A 229 -8.23 -5.73 -0.14
N SER A 230 -8.83 -6.53 0.73
CA SER A 230 -10.21 -6.33 1.14
C SER A 230 -10.36 -5.08 2.01
N ARG A 231 -11.55 -4.48 2.03
CA ARG A 231 -11.96 -3.64 3.16
C ARG A 231 -11.99 -4.46 4.45
N LEU A 232 -12.09 -3.78 5.59
CA LEU A 232 -12.18 -4.47 6.88
C LEU A 232 -13.50 -5.23 6.96
N PHE A 233 -13.44 -6.54 7.20
CA PHE A 233 -14.61 -7.36 7.44
C PHE A 233 -15.28 -6.95 8.75
N ASN A 234 -16.61 -6.83 8.72
CA ASN A 234 -17.41 -6.47 9.86
C ASN A 234 -18.62 -7.42 9.97
N PRO A 235 -18.67 -8.31 10.99
CA PRO A 235 -17.60 -8.57 11.97
C PRO A 235 -16.34 -9.18 11.30
N PRO A 236 -15.19 -9.21 12.00
CA PRO A 236 -14.03 -9.99 11.55
C PRO A 236 -14.38 -11.46 11.35
N LEU A 237 -13.65 -12.13 10.46
CA LEU A 237 -13.80 -13.57 10.21
C LEU A 237 -13.26 -14.36 11.40
N ASN A 238 -14.05 -15.30 11.89
CA ASN A 238 -13.65 -16.25 12.92
C ASN A 238 -13.36 -17.62 12.30
N LEU A 239 -12.07 -17.94 12.19
CA LEU A 239 -11.55 -19.19 11.63
C LEU A 239 -10.76 -19.99 12.67
N LYS A 240 -11.05 -19.83 13.97
CA LYS A 240 -10.30 -20.49 15.06
C LYS A 240 -10.32 -22.02 14.99
N ASP A 241 -11.38 -22.59 14.42
CA ASP A 241 -11.58 -24.03 14.31
C ASP A 241 -10.96 -24.62 13.02
N PHE A 242 -10.18 -23.82 12.30
CA PHE A 242 -9.50 -24.18 11.05
C PHE A 242 -7.97 -24.11 11.20
N SER A 243 -7.28 -24.98 10.47
CA SER A 243 -5.81 -25.08 10.47
C SER A 243 -5.15 -24.15 9.44
N GLY A 244 -5.89 -23.69 8.43
CA GLY A 244 -5.35 -22.81 7.40
C GLY A 244 -6.31 -22.47 6.27
N LEU A 245 -5.75 -21.87 5.21
CA LEU A 245 -6.46 -21.54 3.97
C LEU A 245 -6.05 -22.45 2.82
N VAL A 246 -6.98 -22.73 1.92
CA VAL A 246 -6.75 -23.47 0.67
C VAL A 246 -7.50 -22.83 -0.49
N PHE A 247 -6.85 -22.76 -1.65
CA PHE A 247 -7.42 -22.21 -2.89
C PHE A 247 -6.64 -22.72 -4.10
N THR A 248 -7.25 -22.68 -5.29
CA THR A 248 -6.51 -22.90 -6.53
C THR A 248 -5.94 -21.60 -7.08
N ALA A 249 -4.77 -21.67 -7.72
CA ALA A 249 -4.14 -20.52 -8.33
C ALA A 249 -3.47 -20.90 -9.66
N ARG A 250 -3.51 -20.00 -10.64
CA ARG A 250 -2.80 -20.12 -11.92
C ARG A 250 -2.18 -18.78 -12.31
N CYS A 251 -0.90 -18.79 -12.63
CA CYS A 251 -0.15 -17.59 -13.05
C CYS A 251 0.41 -17.81 -14.46
N LYS A 252 0.41 -16.77 -15.29
CA LYS A 252 1.02 -16.83 -16.63
C LYS A 252 2.56 -16.91 -16.58
N ASP A 253 3.17 -16.19 -15.64
CA ASP A 253 4.59 -15.84 -15.67
C ASP A 253 5.46 -16.62 -14.69
N GLY A 254 4.89 -17.57 -13.93
CA GLY A 254 5.65 -18.38 -12.97
C GLY A 254 6.20 -17.59 -11.78
N LEU A 255 5.37 -16.69 -11.24
CA LEU A 255 5.77 -15.72 -10.22
C LEU A 255 5.56 -16.26 -8.80
N ARG A 256 6.24 -15.62 -7.85
CA ARG A 256 6.05 -15.83 -6.41
C ARG A 256 5.16 -14.74 -5.82
N TYR A 257 4.13 -15.15 -5.10
CA TYR A 257 3.15 -14.28 -4.48
C TYR A 257 3.18 -14.44 -2.95
N LYS A 258 2.58 -13.47 -2.26
CA LYS A 258 2.30 -13.54 -0.82
C LYS A 258 0.81 -13.37 -0.59
N ILE A 259 0.25 -14.19 0.29
CA ILE A 259 -1.02 -13.89 0.94
C ILE A 259 -0.72 -13.27 2.30
N GLN A 260 -1.46 -12.24 2.69
CA GLN A 260 -1.30 -11.54 3.96
C GLN A 260 -2.65 -11.36 4.64
N LEU A 261 -2.73 -11.83 5.88
CA LEU A 261 -3.88 -11.70 6.77
C LEU A 261 -3.60 -10.59 7.78
N ARG A 262 -4.64 -9.86 8.19
CA ARG A 262 -4.59 -8.99 9.37
C ARG A 262 -5.65 -9.44 10.35
N ASP A 263 -5.31 -9.35 11.63
CA ASP A 263 -6.13 -9.81 12.75
C ASP A 263 -6.54 -8.65 13.68
N ASN A 264 -6.41 -7.42 13.21
CA ASN A 264 -6.78 -6.19 13.91
C ASN A 264 -7.46 -5.22 12.93
N ASN A 265 -8.19 -4.24 13.44
CA ASN A 265 -8.99 -3.33 12.62
C ASN A 265 -8.24 -2.07 12.18
N GLU A 266 -6.92 -2.06 12.27
CA GLU A 266 -6.11 -0.92 11.86
C GLU A 266 -5.69 -1.04 10.39
N TRP A 267 -5.75 0.08 9.67
CA TRP A 267 -5.38 0.18 8.26
C TRP A 267 -3.93 -0.26 7.94
N ASP A 268 -2.96 0.20 8.73
CA ASP A 268 -1.53 0.00 8.52
C ASP A 268 -0.88 -0.64 9.76
N SER A 269 -1.19 -1.92 9.93
CA SER A 269 -0.78 -2.71 11.09
C SER A 269 0.08 -3.90 10.71
N LEU A 270 0.53 -4.63 11.75
CA LEU A 270 1.12 -5.95 11.62
C LEU A 270 0.24 -6.84 10.74
N GLY A 271 0.85 -7.52 9.78
CA GLY A 271 0.18 -8.59 9.06
C GLY A 271 0.95 -9.89 9.10
N TRP A 272 0.23 -10.94 8.81
CA TRP A 272 0.66 -12.33 8.89
C TRP A 272 0.70 -12.87 7.48
N ALA A 273 1.89 -13.11 6.94
CA ALA A 273 2.04 -13.45 5.54
C ALA A 273 2.72 -14.81 5.32
N ALA A 274 2.28 -15.49 4.26
CA ALA A 274 2.94 -16.65 3.72
C ALA A 274 3.19 -16.42 2.23
N ALA A 275 4.35 -16.89 1.76
CA ALA A 275 4.75 -16.80 0.36
C ALA A 275 4.58 -18.16 -0.32
N PHE A 276 4.16 -18.15 -1.57
CA PHE A 276 3.97 -19.36 -2.37
C PHE A 276 4.41 -19.13 -3.81
N ASP A 277 4.90 -20.19 -4.43
CA ASP A 277 5.41 -20.19 -5.80
C ASP A 277 4.36 -20.78 -6.74
N LEU A 278 4.26 -20.22 -7.94
CA LEU A 278 3.48 -20.79 -9.03
C LEU A 278 4.40 -21.12 -10.21
N ALA A 279 4.11 -22.23 -10.88
CA ALA A 279 4.67 -22.52 -12.19
C ALA A 279 3.87 -21.76 -13.27
N PRO A 280 4.50 -21.40 -14.40
CA PRO A 280 3.82 -20.70 -15.49
C PRO A 280 2.79 -21.62 -16.17
N GLY A 281 1.55 -21.15 -16.27
CA GLY A 281 0.45 -21.81 -16.98
C GLY A 281 -0.27 -22.91 -16.19
N GLU A 282 0.32 -23.42 -15.13
CA GLU A 282 -0.25 -24.51 -14.34
C GLU A 282 -1.25 -24.00 -13.29
N GLU A 283 -2.40 -24.68 -13.17
CA GLU A 283 -3.31 -24.50 -12.04
C GLU A 283 -2.91 -25.46 -10.92
N VAL A 284 -2.64 -24.92 -9.73
CA VAL A 284 -2.21 -25.69 -8.56
C VAL A 284 -3.08 -25.36 -7.36
N GLU A 285 -3.24 -26.33 -6.45
CA GLU A 285 -3.81 -26.08 -5.12
C GLU A 285 -2.72 -25.49 -4.22
N VAL A 286 -3.02 -24.34 -3.63
CA VAL A 286 -2.16 -23.66 -2.65
C VAL A 286 -2.77 -23.85 -1.27
N ARG A 287 -2.00 -24.45 -0.37
CA ARG A 287 -2.34 -24.60 1.06
C ARG A 287 -1.47 -23.68 1.91
N ILE A 288 -2.11 -22.92 2.78
CA ILE A 288 -1.49 -21.94 3.68
C ILE A 288 -1.88 -22.30 5.12
N PRO A 289 -1.10 -23.14 5.81
CA PRO A 289 -1.32 -23.41 7.23
C PRO A 289 -1.09 -22.14 8.05
N PHE A 290 -1.96 -21.86 9.02
CA PHE A 290 -1.82 -20.68 9.87
C PHE A 290 -0.51 -20.68 10.68
N GLY A 291 0.00 -21.86 11.05
CA GLY A 291 1.30 -22.02 11.71
C GLY A 291 2.51 -21.62 10.86
N THR A 292 2.36 -21.43 9.53
CA THR A 292 3.44 -20.99 8.64
C THR A 292 3.46 -19.48 8.41
N LEU A 293 2.49 -18.74 8.97
CA LEU A 293 2.39 -17.31 8.77
C LEU A 293 3.53 -16.57 9.50
N THR A 294 4.23 -15.73 8.76
CA THR A 294 5.30 -14.89 9.29
C THR A 294 4.76 -13.50 9.64
N PRO A 295 4.89 -13.05 10.91
CA PRO A 295 4.49 -11.70 11.31
C PRO A 295 5.44 -10.70 10.67
N ASN A 296 4.87 -9.74 9.94
CA ASN A 296 5.65 -8.72 9.26
C ASN A 296 4.95 -7.38 9.21
N PHE A 297 5.76 -6.32 9.23
CA PHE A 297 5.35 -4.96 8.94
C PHE A 297 6.21 -4.43 7.81
N ARG A 298 5.58 -4.12 6.67
CA ARG A 298 6.25 -3.63 5.45
C ARG A 298 7.47 -4.48 5.06
N SER A 299 7.25 -5.80 4.97
CA SER A 299 8.27 -6.80 4.65
C SER A 299 9.40 -6.96 5.69
N GLN A 300 9.30 -6.36 6.88
CA GLN A 300 10.23 -6.62 7.99
C GLN A 300 9.59 -7.56 9.00
N ILE A 301 10.27 -8.66 9.31
CA ILE A 301 9.79 -9.65 10.29
C ILE A 301 9.75 -8.99 11.67
N GLN A 302 8.65 -9.21 12.39
CA GLN A 302 8.46 -8.71 13.76
C GLN A 302 8.68 -9.87 14.73
N LYS A 303 9.86 -9.92 15.35
CA LYS A 303 10.27 -11.04 16.22
C LYS A 303 9.45 -11.13 17.50
N ASP A 304 9.06 -9.98 18.04
CA ASP A 304 8.29 -9.87 19.29
C ASP A 304 6.78 -9.71 19.04
N ALA A 305 6.30 -10.20 17.89
CA ALA A 305 4.89 -10.14 17.56
C ALA A 305 4.06 -11.03 18.50
N PRO A 306 2.85 -10.59 18.90
CA PRO A 306 1.90 -11.47 19.59
C PRO A 306 1.51 -12.64 18.68
N PRO A 307 0.93 -13.74 19.20
CA PRO A 307 0.44 -14.84 18.37
C PRO A 307 -0.65 -14.39 17.38
N PHE A 308 -0.69 -15.03 16.20
CA PHE A 308 -1.75 -14.82 15.22
C PHE A 308 -3.11 -15.18 15.81
N ARG A 309 -4.12 -14.32 15.61
CA ARG A 309 -5.50 -14.55 16.07
C ARG A 309 -6.40 -14.98 14.91
N PRO A 310 -6.66 -16.29 14.73
CA PRO A 310 -7.53 -16.78 13.65
C PRO A 310 -9.02 -16.46 13.89
N ASP A 311 -9.42 -16.11 15.11
CA ASP A 311 -10.80 -15.74 15.47
C ASP A 311 -11.18 -14.30 15.10
N SER A 312 -10.21 -13.47 14.70
CA SER A 312 -10.41 -12.04 14.48
C SER A 312 -9.80 -11.52 13.16
N ILE A 313 -9.85 -12.30 12.08
CA ILE A 313 -9.26 -11.93 10.79
C ILE A 313 -10.08 -10.79 10.15
N SER A 314 -9.49 -9.61 10.07
CA SER A 314 -10.14 -8.36 9.65
C SER A 314 -9.97 -8.08 8.15
N SER A 315 -8.90 -8.54 7.52
CA SER A 315 -8.69 -8.35 6.08
C SER A 315 -7.75 -9.37 5.48
N ILE A 316 -7.91 -9.59 4.17
CA ILE A 316 -7.06 -10.45 3.36
C ILE A 316 -6.45 -9.60 2.24
N GLN A 317 -5.18 -9.82 1.96
CA GLN A 317 -4.43 -9.15 0.91
C GLN A 317 -3.62 -10.17 0.13
N LEU A 318 -3.51 -9.95 -1.18
CA LEU A 318 -2.57 -10.67 -2.02
C LEU A 318 -1.53 -9.70 -2.60
N VAL A 319 -0.26 -10.09 -2.58
CA VAL A 319 0.87 -9.23 -2.94
C VAL A 319 1.77 -9.91 -3.95
N LEU A 320 2.05 -9.23 -5.06
CA LEU A 320 3.20 -9.48 -5.94
C LEU A 320 4.23 -8.38 -5.68
N SER A 321 5.45 -8.73 -5.26
CA SER A 321 6.48 -7.76 -4.90
C SER A 321 7.87 -8.20 -5.32
N ALA A 322 8.72 -7.23 -5.67
CA ALA A 322 10.15 -7.37 -5.86
C ALA A 322 10.90 -7.75 -4.58
N PHE A 323 10.25 -7.61 -3.42
CA PHE A 323 10.83 -7.85 -2.11
C PHE A 323 10.15 -9.03 -1.42
N GLU A 324 10.95 -9.89 -0.82
CA GLU A 324 10.57 -10.91 0.16
C GLU A 324 10.60 -10.35 1.58
N PHE A 325 10.49 -11.24 2.57
CA PHE A 325 10.77 -10.91 3.96
C PHE A 325 12.20 -10.39 4.15
N GLU A 326 12.36 -9.53 5.14
CA GLU A 326 13.61 -8.84 5.47
C GLU A 326 14.19 -8.03 4.30
N LYS A 327 13.31 -7.55 3.40
CA LYS A 327 13.67 -6.77 2.20
C LYS A 327 14.62 -7.50 1.24
N ARG A 328 14.74 -8.82 1.35
CA ARG A 328 15.46 -9.64 0.36
C ARG A 328 14.79 -9.51 -1.01
N LEU A 329 15.53 -9.73 -2.09
CA LEU A 329 14.93 -9.73 -3.43
C LEU A 329 14.13 -11.02 -3.65
N ASN A 330 12.96 -10.88 -4.27
CA ASN A 330 12.17 -12.01 -4.74
C ASN A 330 12.80 -12.60 -6.00
N PRO A 331 13.29 -13.86 -5.95
CA PRO A 331 14.02 -14.48 -7.06
C PRO A 331 13.15 -14.74 -8.28
N ARG A 332 11.82 -14.80 -8.12
CA ARG A 332 10.86 -15.01 -9.22
C ARG A 332 10.16 -13.72 -9.64
N PHE A 333 10.59 -12.56 -9.15
CA PHE A 333 9.99 -11.30 -9.55
C PHE A 333 10.43 -10.89 -10.97
N LYS A 334 9.47 -10.42 -11.76
CA LYS A 334 9.68 -9.90 -13.10
C LYS A 334 8.94 -8.57 -13.25
N GLU A 335 9.61 -7.58 -13.85
CA GLU A 335 8.96 -6.34 -14.27
C GLU A 335 8.16 -6.55 -15.56
N GLY A 336 7.05 -5.82 -15.69
CA GLY A 336 6.17 -5.92 -16.85
C GLY A 336 4.79 -6.45 -16.49
N ASP A 337 4.07 -6.88 -17.50
CA ASP A 337 2.69 -7.32 -17.35
C ASP A 337 2.64 -8.68 -16.63
N PHE A 338 1.64 -8.86 -15.78
CA PHE A 338 1.37 -10.12 -15.09
C PHE A 338 -0.12 -10.43 -15.09
N GLN A 339 -0.43 -11.72 -14.95
CA GLN A 339 -1.78 -12.21 -14.70
C GLN A 339 -1.74 -13.36 -13.68
N LEU A 340 -2.65 -13.29 -12.72
CA LEU A 340 -2.94 -14.33 -11.75
C LEU A 340 -4.45 -14.59 -11.73
N GLU A 341 -4.82 -15.86 -11.71
CA GLU A 341 -6.19 -16.31 -11.49
C GLU A 341 -6.27 -17.06 -10.17
N LEU A 342 -7.29 -16.77 -9.38
CA LEU A 342 -7.53 -17.34 -8.06
C LEU A 342 -8.91 -17.96 -7.96
N GLY A 343 -8.96 -19.22 -7.52
CA GLY A 343 -10.15 -19.92 -7.04
C GLY A 343 -10.79 -19.25 -5.83
N PRO A 344 -12.01 -19.66 -5.45
CA PRO A 344 -12.56 -19.33 -4.13
C PRO A 344 -11.56 -19.71 -3.03
N ILE A 345 -11.47 -18.87 -1.99
CA ILE A 345 -10.64 -19.17 -0.83
C ILE A 345 -11.49 -19.93 0.17
N SER A 346 -11.01 -21.08 0.60
CA SER A 346 -11.62 -21.87 1.66
C SER A 346 -10.71 -21.90 2.88
N ALA A 347 -11.31 -22.10 4.06
CA ALA A 347 -10.60 -22.55 5.25
C ALA A 347 -10.68 -24.08 5.32
N TYR A 348 -9.60 -24.74 5.76
CA TYR A 348 -9.56 -26.19 5.97
C TYR A 348 -9.18 -26.53 7.41
N ARG A 349 -9.66 -27.67 7.90
CA ARG A 349 -9.24 -28.28 9.16
C ARG A 349 -8.81 -29.72 8.91
N GLU A 350 -7.87 -30.20 9.71
CA GLU A 350 -7.28 -31.55 9.57
C GLU A 350 -8.18 -32.65 10.13
#